data_AF-A0A8S9E0C5-F1
#
_entry.id   AF-A0A8S9E0C5-F1
#
_cell.length_a   1.000
_cell.length_b   1.000
_cell.length_c   1.000
_cell.angle_alpha   90.00
_cell.angle_beta   90.00
_cell.angle_gamma   90.00
#
_symmetry.space_group_name_H-M   'P 1'
#
loop_
_entity.id
_entity.type
_entity.pdbx_description
1 polymer ?
#
loop_
_entity_poly.entity_id
_entity_poly.type
_entity_poly.pdbx_seq_one_letter_code
_entity_poly.pdbx_strand_id
1 'polypeptide(L)'
;MADKLTRYASVVVVAGSLIGALIVVNAGDTTTPRSDQGAQQVLFNRFDPASDPAKIAAALVQLTAEIARLEADTGNRLRDLEIRGLKLDRSDHTSAPAPDEPLSTPHQPAGEPQVATQESGEAKTSADALAVIDRADIDKMQRALENRLSGEPYDARWAPEAQDSLTTALQQPTFTGSQLIDIDCRTTLCRLGVDHDSVDAEREFLHRFIGAAGLDDAEAFYRREEGPDGNVRMTFYLSRDGRRLHSLALGH
;
A
#
# COMPACT_ATOMS: atom_id res chain seq x y z
N MET A 1 -9.23 -4.17 -32.24
CA MET A 1 -8.19 -5.09 -31.75
C MET A 1 -8.07 -4.83 -30.26
N ALA A 2 -8.56 -5.76 -29.43
CA ALA A 2 -8.74 -5.55 -28.01
C ALA A 2 -7.42 -5.81 -27.28
N ASP A 3 -6.86 -4.77 -26.67
CA ASP A 3 -5.75 -4.88 -25.73
C ASP A 3 -6.26 -5.51 -24.43
N LYS A 4 -5.82 -6.73 -24.15
CA LYS A 4 -6.04 -7.38 -22.86
C LYS A 4 -5.07 -6.77 -21.86
N LEU A 5 -5.56 -5.84 -21.04
CA LEU A 5 -4.86 -5.40 -19.84
C LEU A 5 -4.84 -6.54 -18.82
N THR A 6 -3.77 -7.32 -18.83
CA THR A 6 -3.47 -8.29 -17.78
C THR A 6 -2.98 -7.53 -16.55
N ARG A 7 -3.84 -7.39 -15.54
CA ARG A 7 -3.44 -6.90 -14.21
C ARG A 7 -2.83 -8.07 -13.44
N TYR A 8 -1.60 -7.91 -12.97
CA TYR A 8 -0.92 -8.90 -12.13
C TYR A 8 -0.98 -8.47 -10.67
N ALA A 9 -1.47 -9.35 -9.80
CA ALA A 9 -1.17 -9.30 -8.38
C ALA A 9 -0.01 -10.26 -8.13
N SER A 10 1.17 -9.74 -7.80
CA SER A 10 2.35 -10.55 -7.52
C SER A 10 2.46 -10.75 -6.02
N VAL A 11 2.09 -11.94 -5.54
CA VAL A 11 2.43 -12.40 -4.18
C VAL A 11 3.77 -13.11 -4.28
N VAL A 12 4.85 -12.48 -3.82
CA VAL A 12 6.18 -13.10 -3.77
C VAL A 12 6.31 -13.83 -2.44
N VAL A 13 6.18 -15.16 -2.46
CA VAL A 13 6.51 -16.02 -1.32
C VAL A 13 7.94 -16.50 -1.52
N VAL A 14 8.90 -15.90 -0.80
CA VAL A 14 10.29 -16.37 -0.80
C VAL A 14 10.42 -17.55 0.16
N ALA A 15 10.40 -18.76 -0.38
CA ALA A 15 10.70 -19.98 0.38
C ALA A 15 12.23 -20.19 0.43
N GLY A 16 12.91 -19.43 1.29
CA GLY A 16 14.25 -19.76 1.78
C GLY A 16 14.16 -20.43 3.15
N SER A 17 15.17 -21.20 3.56
CA SER A 17 15.19 -22.03 4.80
C SER A 17 15.03 -21.28 6.14
N LEU A 18 14.61 -20.02 6.14
CA LEU A 18 14.12 -19.25 7.28
C LEU A 18 12.78 -18.64 6.86
N ILE A 19 11.67 -19.22 7.33
CA ILE A 19 10.32 -18.87 6.88
C ILE A 19 9.90 -17.55 7.54
N GLY A 20 10.08 -16.45 6.82
CA GLY A 20 9.41 -15.17 7.07
C GLY A 20 8.48 -14.86 5.90
N ALA A 21 7.20 -14.60 6.17
CA ALA A 21 6.26 -14.14 5.16
C ALA A 21 6.28 -12.60 5.11
N LEU A 22 6.82 -12.03 4.04
CA LEU A 22 6.71 -10.60 3.75
C LEU A 22 5.50 -10.38 2.83
N ILE A 23 4.47 -9.69 3.33
CA ILE A 23 3.33 -9.28 2.51
C ILE A 23 3.56 -7.83 2.10
N VAL A 24 3.98 -7.62 0.85
CA VAL A 24 4.00 -6.28 0.23
C VAL A 24 2.76 -6.17 -0.65
N VAL A 25 1.80 -5.33 -0.27
CA VAL A 25 0.66 -5.01 -1.14
C VAL A 25 1.01 -3.73 -1.89
N ASN A 26 1.34 -3.86 -3.17
CA ASN A 26 1.63 -2.73 -4.03
C ASN A 26 0.46 -2.52 -4.98
N ALA A 27 -0.30 -1.43 -4.78
CA ALA A 27 -1.35 -1.01 -5.69
C ALA A 27 -0.86 0.24 -6.43
N GLY A 28 -0.20 0.05 -7.57
CA GLY A 28 0.21 1.13 -8.46
C GLY A 28 -0.55 1.05 -9.78
N ASP A 29 -1.34 2.09 -10.10
CA ASP A 29 -1.80 2.34 -11.46
C ASP A 29 -0.74 3.22 -12.16
N THR A 30 -0.20 2.76 -13.29
CA THR A 30 0.94 3.39 -13.98
C THR A 30 0.56 4.56 -14.87
N THR A 31 -0.72 4.97 -14.90
CA THR A 31 -1.21 5.87 -15.96
C THR A 31 -1.47 7.32 -15.55
N THR A 32 -1.27 7.71 -14.29
CA THR A 32 -1.42 9.12 -13.87
C THR A 32 -0.31 9.57 -12.91
N PRO A 33 0.39 10.71 -13.17
CA PRO A 33 1.28 11.32 -12.20
C PRO A 33 0.42 11.92 -11.09
N ARG A 34 0.19 11.13 -10.04
CA ARG A 34 -0.62 11.52 -8.90
C ARG A 34 0.30 11.87 -7.74
N SER A 35 0.13 13.07 -7.19
CA SER A 35 0.78 13.54 -5.96
C SER A 35 0.17 12.82 -4.73
N ASP A 36 0.22 11.49 -4.73
CA ASP A 36 -0.28 10.67 -3.63
C ASP A 36 0.87 10.39 -2.66
N GLN A 37 1.01 11.27 -1.67
CA GLN A 37 1.80 11.01 -0.46
C GLN A 37 1.02 10.03 0.44
N GLY A 38 0.99 8.76 0.07
CA GLY A 38 0.52 7.68 0.94
C GLY A 38 1.67 7.16 1.78
N ALA A 39 1.52 7.10 3.11
CA ALA A 39 2.44 6.31 3.92
C ALA A 39 1.96 4.86 3.92
N GLN A 40 2.90 3.95 3.70
CA GLN A 40 2.66 2.51 3.78
C GLN A 40 3.09 2.05 5.17
N GLN A 41 2.18 1.41 5.90
CA GLN A 41 2.55 0.70 7.11
C GLN A 41 2.90 -0.74 6.71
N VAL A 42 4.19 -1.07 6.66
CA VAL A 42 4.62 -2.47 6.55
C VAL A 42 4.57 -3.06 7.95
N LEU A 43 3.46 -3.72 8.28
CA LEU A 43 3.35 -4.54 9.47
C LEU A 43 4.15 -5.84 9.24
N PHE A 44 5.39 -5.85 9.71
CA PHE A 44 6.18 -7.07 9.85
C PHE A 44 5.61 -7.87 11.02
N ASN A 45 4.60 -8.70 10.77
CA ASN A 45 4.16 -9.67 11.76
C ASN A 45 5.26 -10.72 11.93
N ARG A 46 5.95 -10.68 13.07
CA ARG A 46 6.91 -11.71 13.49
C ARG A 46 6.22 -13.07 13.47
N PHE A 47 6.62 -13.91 12.52
CA PHE A 47 6.36 -15.34 12.59
C PHE A 47 7.28 -15.89 13.68
N ASP A 48 6.71 -16.44 14.75
CA ASP A 48 7.49 -17.12 15.78
C ASP A 48 8.17 -18.35 15.14
N PRO A 49 9.51 -18.46 15.11
CA PRO A 49 10.19 -19.62 14.52
C PRO A 49 9.93 -20.93 15.30
N ALA A 50 9.37 -20.85 16.51
CA ALA A 50 8.87 -22.02 17.26
C ALA A 50 7.43 -22.41 16.89
N SER A 51 6.82 -21.74 15.90
CA SER A 51 5.50 -22.10 15.39
C SER A 51 5.53 -23.49 14.78
N ASP A 52 4.71 -24.39 15.33
CA ASP A 52 4.46 -25.72 14.78
C ASP A 52 4.13 -25.59 13.27
N PRO A 53 4.91 -26.19 12.35
CA PRO A 53 4.67 -26.09 10.90
C PRO A 53 3.27 -26.57 10.52
N ALA A 54 2.64 -27.44 11.31
CA ALA A 54 1.25 -27.83 11.10
C ALA A 54 0.26 -26.66 11.32
N LYS A 55 0.53 -25.77 12.27
CA LYS A 55 -0.28 -24.56 12.49
C LYS A 55 -0.12 -23.56 11.35
N ILE A 56 1.09 -23.43 10.80
CA ILE A 56 1.35 -22.58 9.63
C ILE A 56 0.58 -23.10 8.41
N ALA A 57 0.67 -24.40 8.13
CA ALA A 57 -0.06 -25.03 7.05
C ALA A 57 -1.58 -24.88 7.23
N ALA A 58 -2.10 -25.05 8.44
CA ALA A 58 -3.51 -24.85 8.75
C ALA A 58 -3.96 -23.39 8.52
N ALA A 59 -3.15 -22.41 8.95
CA ALA A 59 -3.43 -20.99 8.73
C ALA A 59 -3.44 -20.62 7.24
N LEU A 60 -2.50 -21.17 6.45
CA LEU A 60 -2.47 -20.96 5.00
C LEU A 60 -3.68 -21.59 4.29
N VAL A 61 -4.11 -22.78 4.72
CA VAL A 61 -5.34 -23.41 4.19
C VAL A 61 -6.56 -22.57 4.54
N GLN A 62 -6.65 -22.05 5.77
CA GLN A 62 -7.75 -21.19 6.19
C GLN A 62 -7.78 -19.88 5.40
N LEU A 63 -6.64 -19.22 5.22
CA LEU A 63 -6.53 -18.00 4.43
C LEU A 63 -6.93 -18.24 2.97
N THR A 64 -6.49 -19.35 2.38
CA THR A 64 -6.87 -19.75 1.02
C THR A 64 -8.39 -19.94 0.89
N ALA A 65 -9.02 -20.55 1.90
CA ALA A 65 -10.47 -20.73 1.93
C ALA A 65 -11.22 -19.40 2.08
N GLU A 66 -10.69 -18.44 2.84
CA GLU A 66 -11.28 -17.09 2.95
C GLU A 66 -11.18 -16.31 1.63
N ILE A 67 -10.05 -16.37 0.94
CA ILE A 67 -9.87 -15.75 -0.38
C ILE A 67 -10.91 -16.32 -1.36
N ALA A 68 -11.06 -17.65 -1.43
CA ALA A 68 -12.05 -18.28 -2.30
C ALA A 68 -13.49 -17.87 -1.96
N ARG A 69 -13.81 -17.65 -0.67
CA ARG A 69 -15.13 -17.15 -0.25
C ARG A 69 -15.35 -15.70 -0.69
N LEU A 70 -14.35 -14.83 -0.55
CA LEU A 70 -14.43 -13.43 -0.97
C LEU A 70 -14.57 -13.31 -2.50
N GLU A 71 -13.87 -14.14 -3.26
CA GLU A 71 -14.02 -14.21 -4.72
C GLU A 71 -15.43 -14.66 -5.13
N ALA A 72 -15.97 -15.68 -4.47
CA ALA A 72 -17.32 -16.15 -4.71
C ALA A 72 -18.38 -15.09 -4.36
N ASP A 73 -18.23 -14.38 -3.24
CA ASP A 73 -19.12 -13.29 -2.85
C ASP A 73 -19.09 -12.14 -3.88
N THR A 74 -17.89 -11.74 -4.30
CA THR A 74 -17.69 -10.70 -5.32
C THR A 74 -18.35 -11.10 -6.64
N GLY A 75 -18.19 -12.35 -7.06
CA GLY A 75 -18.84 -12.90 -8.26
C GLY A 75 -20.37 -12.91 -8.16
N ASN A 76 -20.92 -13.22 -6.99
CA ASN A 76 -22.37 -13.16 -6.75
C ASN A 76 -22.90 -11.73 -6.78
N ARG A 77 -22.18 -10.77 -6.18
CA ARG A 77 -22.55 -9.35 -6.20
C ARG A 77 -22.54 -8.77 -7.62
N LEU A 78 -21.56 -9.14 -8.45
CA LEU A 78 -21.53 -8.72 -9.86
C LEU A 78 -22.74 -9.24 -10.65
N ARG A 79 -23.14 -10.50 -10.45
CA ARG A 79 -24.34 -11.06 -11.10
C ARG A 79 -25.64 -10.39 -10.62
N ASP A 80 -25.76 -10.09 -9.34
CA ASP A 80 -26.92 -9.36 -8.80
C ASP A 80 -27.03 -7.95 -9.42
N LEU A 81 -25.91 -7.26 -9.57
CA LEU A 81 -25.88 -5.96 -10.25
C LEU A 81 -26.26 -6.06 -11.73
N GLU A 82 -25.81 -7.08 -12.46
CA GLU A 82 -26.18 -7.30 -13.86
C GLU A 82 -27.69 -7.55 -14.02
N ILE A 83 -28.28 -8.38 -13.15
CA ILE A 83 -29.73 -8.65 -13.14
C ILE A 83 -30.52 -7.37 -12.83
N ARG A 84 -30.04 -6.54 -11.90
CA ARG A 84 -30.69 -5.26 -11.56
C ARG A 84 -30.57 -4.24 -12.69
N GLY A 85 -29.41 -4.15 -13.35
CA GLY A 85 -29.20 -3.28 -14.52
C GLY A 85 -30.17 -3.62 -15.66
N LEU A 86 -30.30 -4.91 -15.98
CA LEU A 86 -31.25 -5.38 -17.02
C LEU A 86 -32.72 -5.10 -16.69
N LYS A 87 -33.07 -4.86 -15.42
CA LYS A 87 -34.45 -4.56 -15.01
C LYS A 87 -34.78 -3.07 -15.12
N LEU A 88 -33.78 -2.19 -15.02
CA LEU A 88 -33.97 -0.75 -15.15
C LEU A 88 -34.23 -0.34 -16.60
N ASP A 89 -33.52 -0.91 -17.57
CA ASP A 89 -33.73 -0.61 -19.00
C ASP A 89 -35.11 -1.02 -19.55
N ARG A 90 -35.79 -1.96 -18.87
CA ARG A 90 -37.11 -2.45 -19.32
C ARG A 90 -38.29 -1.60 -18.84
N SER A 91 -38.08 -0.68 -17.88
CA SER A 91 -39.20 0.03 -17.23
C SER A 91 -39.62 1.33 -17.94
N ASP A 92 -38.87 1.82 -18.93
CA ASP A 92 -39.17 3.10 -19.63
C ASP A 92 -39.73 2.93 -21.06
N HIS A 93 -40.14 1.72 -21.44
CA HIS A 93 -40.82 1.46 -22.72
C HIS A 93 -42.24 0.94 -22.49
N THR A 94 -43.12 1.78 -21.95
CA THR A 94 -44.58 1.61 -22.06
C THR A 94 -45.21 2.93 -22.47
N SER A 95 -45.39 3.05 -23.78
CA SER A 95 -46.50 3.68 -24.51
C SER A 95 -46.95 5.09 -24.13
N ALA A 96 -46.54 6.06 -24.96
CA ALA A 96 -47.39 7.19 -25.32
C ALA A 96 -48.12 6.86 -26.64
N PRO A 97 -49.45 7.10 -26.76
CA PRO A 97 -50.16 6.92 -28.03
C PRO A 97 -49.97 8.13 -28.95
N ALA A 98 -49.81 7.85 -30.24
CA ALA A 98 -49.74 8.80 -31.33
C ALA A 98 -51.08 9.53 -31.57
N PRO A 99 -51.03 10.71 -32.21
CA PRO A 99 -52.03 11.09 -33.20
C PRO A 99 -51.42 11.35 -34.58
N ASP A 100 -52.25 11.10 -35.59
CA ASP A 100 -51.99 10.98 -37.01
C ASP A 100 -51.40 12.23 -37.73
N GLU A 101 -50.64 11.90 -38.78
CA GLU A 101 -50.12 12.59 -39.99
C GLU A 101 -50.93 13.78 -40.61
N PRO A 102 -50.47 14.52 -41.68
CA PRO A 102 -49.43 14.15 -42.69
C PRO A 102 -48.51 15.27 -43.30
N LEU A 103 -47.57 14.79 -44.14
CA LEU A 103 -47.02 15.35 -45.40
C LEU A 103 -45.77 16.27 -45.42
N SER A 104 -44.69 15.66 -45.93
CA SER A 104 -43.76 16.12 -46.98
C SER A 104 -42.70 17.18 -46.70
N THR A 105 -41.43 16.74 -46.68
CA THR A 105 -40.42 17.13 -47.70
C THR A 105 -39.14 16.28 -47.58
N PRO A 106 -38.49 15.90 -48.70
CA PRO A 106 -37.21 15.19 -48.69
C PRO A 106 -36.03 16.17 -48.75
N HIS A 107 -35.15 16.14 -47.74
CA HIS A 107 -33.80 16.67 -47.90
C HIS A 107 -32.81 15.90 -47.01
N GLN A 108 -31.93 15.17 -47.69
CA GLN A 108 -30.76 14.48 -47.14
C GLN A 108 -29.54 15.29 -47.60
N PRO A 109 -28.64 15.68 -46.67
CA PRO A 109 -27.31 15.10 -46.78
C PRO A 109 -26.73 14.66 -45.42
N ALA A 110 -25.80 13.73 -45.54
CA ALA A 110 -25.14 12.99 -44.49
C ALA A 110 -24.52 13.88 -43.39
N GLY A 111 -24.97 13.66 -42.16
CA GLY A 111 -24.26 14.02 -40.94
C GLY A 111 -24.09 12.75 -40.11
N GLU A 112 -22.85 12.32 -39.91
CA GLU A 112 -22.48 11.21 -39.04
C GLU A 112 -23.04 11.42 -37.63
N PRO A 113 -23.73 10.43 -37.04
CA PRO A 113 -24.13 10.50 -35.64
C PRO A 113 -22.89 10.40 -34.76
N GLN A 114 -22.49 11.53 -34.15
CA GLN A 114 -21.59 11.52 -33.01
C GLN A 114 -22.28 10.77 -31.86
N VAL A 115 -21.88 9.53 -31.67
CA VAL A 115 -22.20 8.72 -30.50
C VAL A 115 -21.58 9.42 -29.30
N ALA A 116 -22.41 10.13 -28.54
CA ALA A 116 -22.04 10.66 -27.25
C ALA A 116 -21.80 9.48 -26.30
N THR A 117 -20.54 9.11 -26.14
CA THR A 117 -20.07 8.24 -25.06
C THR A 117 -20.30 8.98 -23.75
N GLN A 118 -21.42 8.66 -23.08
CA GLN A 118 -21.60 9.01 -21.67
C GLN A 118 -20.54 8.26 -20.86
N GLU A 119 -19.58 9.00 -20.31
CA GLU A 119 -18.70 8.55 -19.25
C GLU A 119 -19.55 8.15 -18.04
N SER A 120 -19.83 6.85 -17.93
CA SER A 120 -20.37 6.22 -16.73
C SER A 120 -19.31 6.35 -15.63
N GLY A 121 -19.64 7.14 -14.61
CA GLY A 121 -18.81 7.39 -13.44
C GLY A 121 -18.23 6.11 -12.85
N GLU A 122 -16.90 6.06 -12.88
CA GLU A 122 -16.00 5.63 -11.81
C GLU A 122 -16.66 4.85 -10.66
N ALA A 123 -16.86 3.56 -10.87
CA ALA A 123 -16.98 2.61 -9.76
C ALA A 123 -15.58 2.48 -9.13
N LYS A 124 -15.28 3.36 -8.17
CA LYS A 124 -14.15 3.21 -7.25
C LYS A 124 -14.26 1.84 -6.59
N THR A 125 -13.42 0.93 -7.06
CA THR A 125 -13.34 -0.45 -6.61
C THR A 125 -12.93 -0.49 -5.14
N SER A 126 -13.49 -1.44 -4.39
CA SER A 126 -13.22 -1.72 -2.97
C SER A 126 -11.76 -2.02 -2.60
N ALA A 127 -10.82 -1.94 -3.56
CA ALA A 127 -9.39 -1.94 -3.33
C ALA A 127 -8.88 -0.62 -2.70
N ASP A 128 -9.57 0.51 -2.94
CA ASP A 128 -9.25 1.78 -2.27
C ASP A 128 -9.58 1.74 -0.77
N ALA A 129 -10.51 0.88 -0.34
CA ALA A 129 -10.96 0.82 1.06
C ALA A 129 -9.94 0.23 2.04
N LEU A 130 -8.89 -0.46 1.55
CA LEU A 130 -7.81 -1.02 2.38
C LEU A 130 -6.51 -0.19 2.34
N ALA A 131 -6.43 0.84 1.50
CA ALA A 131 -5.27 1.72 1.38
C ALA A 131 -5.47 3.12 2.02
N VAL A 132 -6.58 3.36 2.69
CA VAL A 132 -6.79 4.59 3.48
C VAL A 132 -6.49 4.29 4.93
N ILE A 133 -5.19 4.14 5.26
CA ILE A 133 -4.76 4.66 6.55
C ILE A 133 -4.89 6.18 6.39
N ASP A 134 -5.76 6.80 7.19
CA ASP A 134 -5.96 8.24 7.12
C ASP A 134 -4.60 8.91 7.31
N ARG A 135 -4.27 9.87 6.43
CA ARG A 135 -3.07 10.69 6.56
C ARG A 135 -2.98 11.29 7.97
N ALA A 136 -4.13 11.60 8.57
CA ALA A 136 -4.23 12.06 9.94
C ALA A 136 -3.69 11.04 10.97
N ASP A 137 -3.91 9.75 10.76
CA ASP A 137 -3.42 8.68 11.63
C ASP A 137 -1.90 8.49 11.52
N ILE A 138 -1.36 8.55 10.29
CA ILE A 138 0.08 8.53 10.04
C ILE A 138 0.76 9.71 10.72
N ASP A 139 0.23 10.91 10.52
CA ASP A 139 0.77 12.12 11.12
C ASP A 139 0.66 12.08 12.66
N LYS A 140 -0.43 11.50 13.19
CA LYS A 140 -0.61 11.29 14.63
C LYS A 140 0.42 10.31 15.18
N MET A 141 0.65 9.19 14.49
CA MET A 141 1.65 8.19 14.87
C MET A 141 3.06 8.79 14.86
N GLN A 142 3.42 9.51 13.79
CA GLN A 142 4.70 10.20 13.70
C GLN A 142 4.89 11.18 14.86
N ARG A 143 3.91 12.06 15.12
CA ARG A 143 4.00 13.02 16.22
C ARG A 143 4.15 12.33 17.58
N ALA A 144 3.45 11.22 17.80
CA ALA A 144 3.56 10.46 19.04
C ALA A 144 4.97 9.90 19.24
N LEU A 145 5.57 9.33 18.18
CA LEU A 145 6.93 8.80 18.22
C LEU A 145 7.99 9.90 18.37
N GLU A 146 7.82 11.04 17.71
CA GLU A 146 8.72 12.20 17.86
C GLU A 146 8.69 12.77 19.28
N ASN A 147 7.49 12.92 19.85
CA ASN A 147 7.32 13.34 21.24
C ASN A 147 7.94 12.32 22.22
N ARG A 148 7.80 11.03 21.92
CA ARG A 148 8.44 9.98 22.71
C ARG A 148 9.95 10.08 22.65
N LEU A 149 10.53 10.15 21.46
CA LEU A 149 11.97 10.24 21.23
C LEU A 149 12.59 11.44 21.95
N SER A 150 11.99 12.63 21.78
CA SER A 150 12.49 13.86 22.40
C SER A 150 12.44 13.85 23.92
N GLY A 151 11.55 13.06 24.52
CA GLY A 151 11.46 12.85 25.97
C GLY A 151 12.37 11.75 26.52
N GLU A 152 13.02 10.95 25.67
CA GLU A 152 13.86 9.86 26.12
C GLU A 152 15.26 10.33 26.56
N PRO A 153 15.78 9.79 27.68
CA PRO A 153 17.19 9.97 27.99
C PRO A 153 18.05 9.30 26.92
N TYR A 154 19.26 9.83 26.73
CA TYR A 154 20.25 9.20 25.87
C TYR A 154 20.87 7.98 26.59
N ASP A 155 20.79 6.79 25.99
CA ASP A 155 21.47 5.59 26.52
C ASP A 155 22.90 5.54 25.95
N ALA A 156 23.87 5.95 26.78
CA ALA A 156 25.27 6.04 26.37
C ALA A 156 25.93 4.72 25.99
N ARG A 157 25.30 3.57 26.25
CA ARG A 157 25.81 2.26 25.82
C ARG A 157 25.15 1.84 24.51
N TRP A 158 23.83 1.93 24.43
CA TRP A 158 23.09 1.41 23.29
C TRP A 158 23.04 2.37 22.10
N ALA A 159 22.83 3.66 22.34
CA ALA A 159 22.60 4.60 21.25
C ALA A 159 23.78 4.72 20.27
N PRO A 160 25.05 4.84 20.71
CA PRO A 160 26.19 4.86 19.78
C PRO A 160 26.28 3.57 18.96
N GLU A 161 26.13 2.40 19.59
CA GLU A 161 26.21 1.10 18.92
C GLU A 161 25.10 0.92 17.87
N ALA A 162 23.88 1.37 18.18
CA ALA A 162 22.77 1.37 17.24
C ALA A 162 23.02 2.35 16.08
N GLN A 163 23.54 3.55 16.37
CA GLN A 163 23.86 4.55 15.36
C GLN A 163 24.95 4.06 14.39
N ASP A 164 26.00 3.45 14.92
CA ASP A 164 27.10 2.89 14.12
C ASP A 164 26.62 1.71 13.26
N SER A 165 25.79 0.83 13.80
CA SER A 165 25.19 -0.28 13.06
C SER A 165 24.36 0.21 11.87
N LEU A 166 23.46 1.17 12.12
CA LEU A 166 22.60 1.75 11.09
C LEU A 166 23.39 2.51 10.02
N THR A 167 24.40 3.28 10.45
CA THR A 167 25.29 4.02 9.53
C THR A 167 26.09 3.05 8.66
N THR A 168 26.67 2.00 9.26
CA THR A 168 27.47 0.99 8.54
C THR A 168 26.61 0.22 7.55
N ALA A 169 25.37 -0.11 7.90
CA ALA A 169 24.43 -0.76 7.00
C ALA A 169 24.18 0.11 5.75
N LEU A 170 23.89 1.40 5.93
CA LEU A 170 23.65 2.34 4.83
C LEU A 170 24.87 2.58 3.93
N GLN A 171 26.09 2.35 4.41
CA GLN A 171 27.31 2.48 3.63
C GLN A 171 27.59 1.28 2.72
N GLN A 172 26.80 0.20 2.81
CA GLN A 172 27.00 -0.96 1.95
C GLN A 172 26.75 -0.61 0.48
N PRO A 173 27.54 -1.15 -0.48
CA PRO A 173 27.39 -0.84 -1.91
C PRO A 173 25.99 -1.12 -2.49
N THR A 174 25.22 -2.01 -1.84
CA THR A 174 23.86 -2.36 -2.25
C THR A 174 22.86 -1.21 -2.13
N PHE A 175 23.16 -0.15 -1.37
CA PHE A 175 22.26 1.00 -1.15
C PHE A 175 22.64 2.21 -2.01
N THR A 176 23.19 1.95 -3.19
CA THR A 176 23.48 3.02 -4.17
C THR A 176 22.22 3.84 -4.47
N GLY A 177 22.34 5.16 -4.42
CA GLY A 177 21.21 6.08 -4.59
C GLY A 177 20.36 6.31 -3.34
N SER A 178 20.84 5.87 -2.16
CA SER A 178 20.28 6.23 -0.85
C SER A 178 21.32 6.96 -0.01
N GLN A 179 20.92 8.01 0.68
CA GLN A 179 21.79 8.84 1.51
C GLN A 179 21.21 9.03 2.90
N LEU A 180 22.02 8.74 3.92
CA LEU A 180 21.71 9.07 5.30
C LEU A 180 21.71 10.58 5.51
N ILE A 181 20.62 11.11 6.07
CA ILE A 181 20.46 12.54 6.40
C ILE A 181 20.71 12.78 7.87
N ASP A 182 20.00 12.04 8.73
CA ASP A 182 20.14 12.14 10.18
C ASP A 182 19.88 10.80 10.86
N ILE A 183 20.41 10.69 12.08
CA ILE A 183 20.17 9.54 12.95
C ILE A 183 20.17 10.00 14.42
N ASP A 184 19.10 9.71 15.15
CA ASP A 184 18.99 9.97 16.59
C ASP A 184 18.46 8.72 17.31
N CYS A 185 19.34 8.02 18.01
CA CYS A 185 18.99 6.89 18.87
C CYS A 185 18.99 7.32 20.34
N ARG A 186 17.95 6.91 21.08
CA ARG A 186 17.77 7.27 22.50
C ARG A 186 17.86 6.07 23.43
N THR A 187 16.84 5.74 24.23
CA THR A 187 16.89 4.57 25.12
C THR A 187 16.13 3.39 24.52
N THR A 188 15.03 3.69 23.82
CA THR A 188 14.11 2.68 23.29
C THR A 188 13.72 2.87 21.83
N LEU A 189 14.06 4.02 21.24
CA LEU A 189 13.70 4.37 19.88
C LEU A 189 14.88 5.02 19.14
N CYS A 190 14.98 4.75 17.84
CA CYS A 190 15.85 5.46 16.91
C CYS A 190 14.98 6.16 15.84
N ARG A 191 15.32 7.40 15.49
CA ARG A 191 14.86 8.08 14.28
C ARG A 191 15.97 8.10 13.24
N LEU A 192 15.63 7.83 12.00
CA LEU A 192 16.55 7.78 10.87
C LEU A 192 15.92 8.48 9.66
N GLY A 193 16.57 9.53 9.16
CA GLY A 193 16.21 10.20 7.91
C GLY A 193 17.06 9.68 6.76
N VAL A 194 16.43 9.23 5.67
CA VAL A 194 17.10 8.76 4.45
C VAL A 194 16.49 9.45 3.23
N ASP A 195 17.34 9.94 2.34
CA ASP A 195 16.92 10.40 1.02
C ASP A 195 17.27 9.34 -0.03
N HIS A 196 16.40 9.18 -1.01
CA HIS A 196 16.58 8.30 -2.15
C HIS A 196 16.49 9.10 -3.44
N ASP A 197 17.41 8.85 -4.37
CA ASP A 197 17.46 9.51 -5.67
C ASP A 197 16.27 9.12 -6.57
N SER A 198 15.63 7.98 -6.27
CA SER A 198 14.47 7.48 -7.02
C SER A 198 13.62 6.53 -6.18
N VAL A 199 12.38 6.31 -6.62
CA VAL A 199 11.47 5.30 -6.07
C VAL A 199 12.04 3.87 -6.16
N ASP A 200 12.88 3.57 -7.15
CA ASP A 200 13.51 2.25 -7.25
C ASP A 200 14.62 2.07 -6.20
N ALA A 201 15.39 3.12 -5.90
CA ALA A 201 16.37 3.09 -4.80
C ALA A 201 15.68 2.95 -3.43
N GLU A 202 14.56 3.65 -3.23
CA GLU A 202 13.69 3.49 -2.05
C GLU A 202 13.21 2.04 -1.89
N ARG A 203 12.70 1.43 -2.96
CA ARG A 203 12.17 0.06 -2.94
C ARG A 203 13.26 -0.94 -2.56
N GLU A 204 14.41 -0.86 -3.21
CA GLU A 204 15.57 -1.71 -2.91
C GLU A 204 16.04 -1.54 -1.46
N PHE A 205 16.05 -0.29 -0.97
CA PHE A 205 16.37 0.01 0.42
C PHE A 205 15.40 -0.70 1.38
N LEU A 206 14.09 -0.55 1.21
CA LEU A 206 13.08 -1.19 2.06
C LEU A 206 13.19 -2.72 2.09
N HIS A 207 13.58 -3.34 0.97
CA HIS A 207 13.73 -4.79 0.90
C HIS A 207 14.95 -5.34 1.65
N ARG A 208 16.02 -4.55 1.80
CA ARG A 208 17.32 -5.05 2.27
C ARG A 208 17.80 -4.44 3.58
N PHE A 209 17.36 -3.23 3.90
CA PHE A 209 17.93 -2.45 4.99
C PHE A 209 17.75 -3.12 6.37
N ILE A 210 16.56 -3.64 6.67
CA ILE A 210 16.28 -4.27 7.98
C ILE A 210 17.23 -5.42 8.27
N GLY A 211 17.44 -6.32 7.29
CA GLY A 211 18.39 -7.43 7.44
C GLY A 211 19.85 -6.96 7.46
N ALA A 212 20.21 -5.98 6.63
CA ALA A 212 21.58 -5.43 6.61
C ALA A 212 21.96 -4.71 7.91
N ALA A 213 20.98 -4.11 8.59
CA ALA A 213 21.15 -3.41 9.87
C ALA A 213 21.09 -4.35 11.08
N GLY A 214 20.83 -5.65 10.90
CA GLY A 214 20.69 -6.61 11.99
C GLY A 214 19.49 -6.33 12.90
N LEU A 215 18.42 -5.77 12.33
CA LEU A 215 17.23 -5.31 13.05
C LEU A 215 16.06 -6.30 12.97
N ASP A 216 16.35 -7.60 12.91
CA ASP A 216 15.33 -8.64 12.73
C ASP A 216 14.25 -8.65 13.83
N ASP A 217 14.59 -8.11 15.00
CA ASP A 217 13.73 -8.05 16.19
C ASP A 217 13.15 -6.66 16.49
N ALA A 218 13.47 -5.67 15.65
CA ALA A 218 12.95 -4.32 15.76
C ALA A 218 11.61 -4.18 15.02
N GLU A 219 10.73 -3.35 15.55
CA GLU A 219 9.58 -2.86 14.82
C GLU A 219 9.93 -1.52 14.17
N ALA A 220 9.37 -1.30 12.99
CA ALA A 220 9.60 -0.08 12.21
C ALA A 220 8.27 0.60 11.89
N PHE A 221 8.26 1.92 11.98
CA PHE A 221 7.27 2.79 11.36
C PHE A 221 8.02 3.77 10.47
N TYR A 222 7.49 4.09 9.29
CA TYR A 222 8.11 5.08 8.43
C TYR A 222 7.09 6.01 7.81
N ARG A 223 7.53 7.25 7.57
CA ARG A 223 6.83 8.20 6.72
C ARG A 223 7.62 8.39 5.44
N ARG A 224 6.89 8.41 4.33
CA ARG A 224 7.39 8.63 2.98
C ARG A 224 6.93 10.00 2.50
N GLU A 225 7.85 10.79 1.97
CA GLU A 225 7.60 12.09 1.35
C GLU A 225 8.25 12.08 -0.03
N GLU A 226 7.46 12.15 -1.09
CA GLU A 226 7.96 12.24 -2.46
C GLU A 226 8.11 13.71 -2.85
N GLY A 227 9.29 14.06 -3.35
CA GLY A 227 9.61 15.38 -3.86
C GLY A 227 9.20 15.56 -5.32
N PRO A 228 9.18 16.80 -5.84
CA PRO A 228 8.76 17.11 -7.20
C PRO A 228 9.70 16.52 -8.27
N ASP A 229 10.94 16.23 -7.91
CA ASP A 229 11.98 15.73 -8.80
C ASP A 229 12.03 14.19 -8.84
N GLY A 230 11.08 13.51 -8.19
CA GLY A 230 11.04 12.04 -8.08
C GLY A 230 11.97 11.46 -7.01
N ASN A 231 12.65 12.33 -6.26
CA ASN A 231 13.40 11.94 -5.07
C ASN A 231 12.42 11.58 -3.93
N VAL A 232 12.80 10.63 -3.08
CA VAL A 232 11.97 10.17 -1.96
C VAL A 232 12.70 10.39 -0.66
N ARG A 233 12.09 11.11 0.27
CA ARG A 233 12.56 11.20 1.65
C ARG A 233 11.77 10.25 2.52
N MET A 234 12.49 9.47 3.31
CA MET A 234 11.93 8.57 4.30
C MET A 234 12.39 8.96 5.69
N THR A 235 11.46 8.99 6.65
CA THR A 235 11.78 9.08 8.08
C THR A 235 11.34 7.78 8.74
N PHE A 236 12.29 6.99 9.22
CA PHE A 236 12.05 5.76 9.96
C PHE A 236 12.10 6.02 11.46
N TYR A 237 11.25 5.32 12.18
CA TYR A 237 11.29 5.14 13.61
C TYR A 237 11.46 3.65 13.86
N LEU A 238 12.51 3.29 14.60
CA LEU A 238 12.93 1.91 14.82
C LEU A 238 12.96 1.66 16.32
N SER A 239 12.22 0.65 16.80
CA SER A 239 12.25 0.28 18.20
C SER A 239 13.53 -0.48 18.53
N ARG A 240 13.98 -0.37 19.78
CA ARG A 240 14.98 -1.28 20.32
C ARG A 240 14.44 -2.71 20.36
N ASP A 241 15.33 -3.69 20.23
CA ASP A 241 14.99 -5.12 20.24
C ASP A 241 14.02 -5.51 21.36
N GLY A 242 13.01 -6.28 20.98
CA GLY A 242 11.99 -6.79 21.91
C GLY A 242 10.98 -5.75 22.40
N ARG A 243 11.05 -4.50 21.92
CA ARG A 243 10.03 -3.48 22.20
C ARG A 243 9.05 -3.34 21.04
N ARG A 244 7.78 -3.09 21.39
CA ARG A 244 6.71 -2.84 20.43
C ARG A 244 6.63 -1.34 20.15
N LEU A 245 6.63 -0.96 18.88
CA LEU A 245 6.59 0.44 18.48
C LEU A 245 5.21 1.07 18.77
N HIS A 246 4.15 0.26 18.66
CA HIS A 246 2.80 0.69 19.05
C HIS A 246 2.67 0.99 20.55
N SER A 247 3.32 0.22 21.44
CA SER A 247 3.28 0.54 22.88
C SER A 247 4.05 1.82 23.20
N LEU A 248 5.15 2.06 22.48
CA LEU A 248 5.93 3.29 22.62
C LEU A 248 5.14 4.54 22.19
N ALA A 249 4.36 4.44 21.11
CA ALA A 249 3.53 5.55 20.63
C ALA A 249 2.36 5.87 21.56
N LEU A 250 1.80 4.88 22.25
CA LEU A 250 0.67 5.07 23.17
C LEU A 250 1.09 5.36 24.62
N GLY A 251 2.37 5.26 24.94
CA GLY A 251 2.90 5.55 26.28
C GLY A 251 2.51 4.53 27.35
N HIS A 252 2.33 3.26 26.96
CA HIS A 252 2.04 2.14 27.87
C HIS A 252 3.31 1.39 28.31
#